data_AF-A0A0U5BE10-F1
#
_entry.id   AF-A0A0U5BE10-F1
#
_cell.length_a   1.000
_cell.length_b   1.000
_cell.length_c   1.000
_cell.angle_alpha   90.00
_cell.angle_beta   90.00
_cell.angle_gamma   90.00
#
_symmetry.space_group_name_H-M   'P 1'
#
loop_
_entity.id
_entity.type
_entity.pdbx_description
1 polymer ?
#
loop_
_entity_poly.entity_id
_entity_poly.type
_entity_poly.pdbx_seq_one_letter_code
_entity_poly.pdbx_strand_id
1 'polypeptide(L)' 'MKRFEYVFAFAILAVLTAALFIAMLVLRDKDITMTILTVLIGALSAVTAFFFTKHVPKQEDNRKDV' A
#
# COMPACT_ATOMS: atom_id res chain seq x y z
N MET A 1 -2.70 -6.09 17.20
CA MET A 1 -2.41 -5.97 15.75
C MET A 1 -3.01 -4.71 15.11
N LYS A 2 -4.26 -4.32 15.41
CA LYS A 2 -4.93 -3.14 14.79
C LYS A 2 -4.14 -1.82 14.78
N ARG A 3 -3.40 -1.48 15.85
CA ARG A 3 -2.63 -0.22 15.93
C ARG A 3 -1.50 -0.12 14.89
N PHE A 4 -0.86 -1.23 14.55
CA PHE A 4 0.23 -1.24 13.58
C PHE A 4 -0.28 -0.95 12.16
N GLU A 5 -1.43 -1.53 11.80
CA GLU A 5 -2.07 -1.30 10.50
C GLU A 5 -2.49 0.16 10.32
N TYR A 6 -3.03 0.80 11.38
CA TYR A 6 -3.35 2.22 11.33
C TYR A 6 -2.11 3.10 11.18
N VAL A 7 -1.04 2.81 11.91
CA VAL A 7 0.22 3.55 11.81
C VAL A 7 0.86 3.36 10.44
N PHE A 8 0.80 2.14 9.89
CA PHE A 8 1.32 1.81 8.57
C PHE A 8 0.51 2.48 7.46
N ALA A 9 -0.82 2.42 7.54
CA ALA A 9 -1.70 3.14 6.61
C ALA A 9 -1.45 4.65 6.66
N PHE A 10 -1.29 5.22 7.87
CA PHE A 10 -0.96 6.64 8.04
C PHE A 10 0.40 6.99 7.43
N ALA A 11 1.42 6.16 7.63
CA ALA A 11 2.74 6.36 7.06
C ALA A 11 2.71 6.31 5.52
N ILE A 12 1.99 5.34 4.94
CA ILE A 12 1.81 5.26 3.48
C ILE A 12 1.10 6.51 2.95
N LEU A 13 0.05 6.96 3.65
CA LEU A 13 -0.73 8.13 3.24
C LEU A 13 0.12 9.40 3.28
N ALA A 14 0.95 9.57 4.32
CA ALA A 14 1.88 10.69 4.41
C ALA A 14 2.94 10.69 3.29
N VAL A 15 3.52 9.53 2.97
CA VAL A 15 4.50 9.38 1.89
C VAL A 15 3.87 9.66 0.53
N LEU A 16 2.64 9.18 0.29
CA LEU A 16 1.86 9.48 -0.91
C LEU A 16 1.63 10.98 -1.08
N THR A 17 1.14 11.65 -0.04
CA THR A 17 0.86 13.09 -0.10
C THR A 17 2.13 13.89 -0.35
N ALA A 18 3.25 13.51 0.29
CA ALA A 18 4.54 14.15 0.06
C ALA A 18 5.04 13.94 -1.38
N ALA A 19 4.96 12.71 -1.91
CA ALA A 19 5.37 12.41 -3.28
C ALA A 19 4.54 13.17 -4.31
N LEU A 20 3.21 13.26 -4.10
CA LEU A 20 2.30 14.04 -4.94
C LEU A 20 2.62 15.54 -4.88
N PHE A 21 2.88 16.07 -3.69
CA PHE A 21 3.22 17.47 -3.50
C PHE A 21 4.54 17.83 -4.16
N ILE A 22 5.57 16.99 -4.01
CA ILE A 22 6.87 17.18 -4.66
C ILE A 22 6.73 17.05 -6.18
N ALA A 23 5.99 16.06 -6.68
CA ALA A 23 5.74 15.92 -8.10
C ALA A 23 5.04 17.18 -8.66
N MET A 24 4.00 17.67 -7.99
CA MET A 24 3.27 18.87 -8.40
C MET A 24 4.12 20.16 -8.32
N LEU A 25 5.02 20.26 -7.34
CA LEU A 25 5.86 21.44 -7.12
C LEU A 25 7.08 21.49 -8.06
N VAL A 26 7.70 20.33 -8.32
CA VAL A 26 8.95 20.21 -9.09
C VAL A 26 8.66 20.00 -10.58
N LEU A 27 7.63 19.22 -10.92
CA LEU A 27 7.30 18.86 -12.28
C LEU A 27 6.01 19.55 -12.69
N ARG A 28 6.15 20.62 -13.47
CA ARG A 28 5.01 21.26 -14.15
C ARG A 28 4.42 20.37 -15.26
N ASP A 29 5.04 19.21 -15.50
CA ASP A 29 4.70 18.26 -16.54
C ASP A 29 3.69 17.22 -16.06
N LYS A 30 2.51 17.26 -16.71
CA LYS A 30 1.37 16.40 -16.37
C LYS A 30 1.66 14.93 -16.62
N ASP A 31 2.47 14.60 -17.61
CA ASP A 31 2.75 13.21 -18.00
C ASP A 31 3.65 12.49 -16.98
N ILE A 32 4.66 13.20 -16.46
CA ILE A 32 5.53 12.65 -15.42
C ILE A 32 4.76 12.49 -14.11
N THR A 33 3.89 13.45 -13.79
CA THR A 33 3.02 13.36 -12.61
C THR A 33 2.11 12.14 -12.69
N MET A 34 1.49 11.87 -13.86
CA MET A 34 0.64 10.69 -14.07
C MET A 34 1.43 9.37 -13.98
N THR A 35 2.66 9.36 -14.47
CA THR A 35 3.56 8.19 -14.38
C THR A 35 3.93 7.87 -12.94
N ILE A 36 4.28 8.90 -12.16
CA ILE A 36 4.56 8.75 -10.72
C ILE A 36 3.31 8.24 -10.00
N LEU A 37 2.13 8.79 -10.33
CA LEU A 37 0.87 8.35 -9.73
C LEU A 37 0.57 6.87 -10.00
N THR A 38 0.76 6.41 -11.24
CA THR A 38 0.51 5.01 -11.62
C THR A 38 1.46 4.05 -10.93
N VAL A 39 2.75 4.40 -10.82
CA VAL A 39 3.73 3.61 -10.07
C VAL A 39 3.36 3.54 -8.58
N LEU A 40 2.95 4.66 -7.97
CA LEU A 40 2.53 4.69 -6.57
C LEU A 40 1.29 3.85 -6.30
N ILE A 41 0.27 3.92 -7.17
CA ILE A 41 -0.94 3.09 -7.06
C ILE A 41 -0.55 1.60 -7.14
N GLY A 42 0.27 1.22 -8.12
CA GLY A 42 0.72 -0.18 -8.27
C GLY A 42 1.47 -0.69 -7.05
N ALA A 43 2.40 0.12 -6.51
CA ALA A 43 3.14 -0.23 -5.30
C ALA A 43 2.21 -0.37 -4.08
N LEU A 44 1.23 0.53 -3.90
CA LEU A 44 0.26 0.42 -2.82
C LEU A 44 -0.60 -0.82 -2.93
N SER A 45 -1.10 -1.15 -4.13
CA SER A 45 -1.90 -2.34 -4.35
C SER A 45 -1.12 -3.61 -4.02
N ALA A 46 0.16 -3.68 -4.41
CA ALA A 46 1.03 -4.81 -4.08
C ALA A 46 1.30 -4.93 -2.57
N VAL A 47 1.61 -3.81 -1.90
CA VAL A 47 1.83 -3.78 -0.45
C VAL A 47 0.55 -4.17 0.29
N THR A 48 -0.60 -3.63 -0.11
CA THR A 48 -1.90 -3.96 0.48
C THR A 48 -2.22 -5.43 0.29
N ALA A 49 -2.07 -5.97 -0.93
CA ALA A 49 -2.26 -7.39 -1.21
C ALA A 49 -1.33 -8.28 -0.38
N PHE A 50 -0.07 -7.90 -0.21
CA PHE A 50 0.89 -8.61 0.65
C PHE A 50 0.44 -8.63 2.12
N PHE A 51 -0.04 -7.50 2.64
CA PHE A 51 -0.54 -7.43 4.02
C PHE A 51 -1.83 -8.22 4.24
N PHE A 52 -2.75 -8.18 3.27
CA PHE A 52 -4.01 -8.92 3.32
C PHE A 52 -3.82 -10.42 3.14
N THR A 53 -2.91 -10.86 2.27
CA THR A 53 -2.56 -12.29 2.16
C THR A 53 -1.89 -12.81 3.43
N LYS A 54 -1.10 -12.00 4.12
CA LYS A 54 -0.58 -12.33 5.46
C LYS A 54 -1.66 -12.40 6.55
N HIS A 55 -2.78 -11.71 6.35
CA HIS A 55 -3.94 -11.69 7.26
C HIS A 55 -5.00 -12.74 6.93
N VAL A 56 -4.77 -13.65 5.98
CA VAL A 56 -5.57 -14.87 5.89
C VAL A 56 -5.21 -15.70 7.11
N PRO A 57 -6.11 -15.88 8.11
CA PRO A 57 -5.86 -16.84 9.16
C PRO A 57 -5.62 -18.15 8.44
N LYS A 58 -4.45 -18.75 8.68
CA LYS A 58 -4.10 -20.10 8.25
C LYS A 58 -5.35 -20.92 8.53
N GLN A 59 -6.11 -21.29 7.50
CA GLN A 59 -7.27 -22.14 7.66
C GLN A 59 -6.74 -23.33 8.42
N GLU A 60 -7.18 -23.45 9.66
CA GLU A 60 -6.77 -24.51 10.54
C GLU A 60 -7.12 -25.78 9.82
N ASP A 61 -6.07 -26.48 9.46
CA ASP A 61 -6.06 -27.82 8.93
C ASP A 61 -6.77 -28.72 9.95
N ASN A 62 -8.10 -28.73 9.93
CA ASN A 62 -8.91 -29.78 10.53
C ASN A 62 -8.91 -30.99 9.60
N ARG A 63 -7.71 -31.47 9.28
CA ARG A 63 -7.45 -32.86 8.93
C ARG A 63 -6.73 -33.50 10.10
N LYS A 64 -7.46 -33.67 11.20
CA LYS A 64 -7.20 -34.71 12.19
C LYS A 64 -8.45 -35.57 12.20
N ASP A 65 -8.40 -36.64 11.42
CA ASP A 65 -8.15 -38.00 11.93
C ASP A 65 -9.50 -38.65 12.29
N VAL A 66 -9.89 -39.63 11.47
CA VAL A 66 -10.70 -40.82 11.81
C VAL A 66 -12.11 -40.60 12.39
#